data_AF-A0A182WQ89-F1
#
_entry.id   AF-A0A182WQ89-F1
#
_cell.length_a   1.000
_cell.length_b   1.000
_cell.length_c   1.000
_cell.angle_alpha   90.00
_cell.angle_beta   90.00
_cell.angle_gamma   90.00
#
_symmetry.space_group_name_H-M   'P 1'
#
loop_
_entity.id
_entity.type
_entity.pdbx_description
1 polymer ?
#
loop_
_entity_poly.entity_id
_entity_poly.type
_entity_poly.pdbx_seq_one_letter_code
_entity_poly.pdbx_strand_id
1 'polypeptide(L)' 'MNGFVPNDQHMHEVLILLFNMKKSATEAYQEIRATYGAQYITETTCRERYEQFAKGDFAFKETGRLKANKRLKTM' A
#
# COMPACT_ATOMS: atom_id res chain seq x y z
N MET A 1 -16.26 -14.96 -2.27
CA MET A 1 -15.13 -14.01 -2.25
C MET A 1 -13.89 -14.75 -2.73
N ASN A 2 -13.19 -14.24 -3.75
CA ASN A 2 -11.89 -14.80 -4.14
C ASN A 2 -10.96 -14.70 -2.93
N GLY A 3 -10.28 -15.80 -2.58
CA GLY A 3 -9.32 -15.87 -1.46
C GLY A 3 -8.00 -15.12 -1.73
N PHE A 4 -8.05 -14.09 -2.57
CA PHE A 4 -6.87 -13.29 -2.91
C PHE A 4 -6.52 -12.40 -1.73
N VAL A 5 -5.29 -12.54 -1.24
CA VAL A 5 -4.73 -11.71 -0.17
C VAL A 5 -3.64 -10.84 -0.82
N PRO A 6 -3.84 -9.52 -0.94
CA PRO A 6 -2.83 -8.65 -1.52
C PRO A 6 -1.60 -8.60 -0.61
N ASN A 7 -0.42 -8.64 -1.22
CA ASN A 7 0.84 -8.38 -0.54
C ASN A 7 1.23 -6.90 -0.64
N ASP A 8 2.27 -6.50 0.08
CA ASP A 8 2.70 -5.09 0.14
C ASP A 8 3.08 -4.52 -1.23
N GLN A 9 3.68 -5.34 -2.12
CA GLN A 9 4.04 -4.91 -3.46
C GLN A 9 2.80 -4.63 -4.31
N HIS A 10 1.80 -5.52 -4.28
CA HIS A 10 0.51 -5.33 -4.94
C HIS A 10 -0.17 -4.04 -4.47
N MET A 11 -0.16 -3.78 -3.16
CA MET A 11 -0.75 -2.55 -2.61
C MET A 11 -0.01 -1.29 -3.08
N HIS A 12 1.32 -1.36 -3.22
CA HIS A 12 2.11 -0.26 -3.77
C HIS A 12 1.80 0.00 -5.25
N GLU A 13 1.70 -1.06 -6.06
CA GLU A 13 1.33 -0.96 -7.47
C GLU A 13 -0.09 -0.39 -7.65
N VAL A 14 -1.04 -0.81 -6.81
CA VAL A 14 -2.40 -0.24 -6.77
C VAL A 14 -2.36 1.26 -6.43
N LEU A 15 -1.56 1.68 -5.44
CA LEU A 15 -1.42 3.09 -5.10
C LEU A 15 -0.84 3.92 -6.26
N ILE A 16 0.15 3.39 -6.98
CA ILE A 16 0.72 4.03 -8.18
C ILE A 16 -0.35 4.15 -9.28
N LEU A 17 -1.13 3.09 -9.51
CA LEU A 17 -2.22 3.12 -10.48
C LEU A 17 -3.23 4.22 -10.16
N LEU A 18 -3.73 4.27 -8.93
CA LEU A 18 -4.72 5.25 -8.49
C LEU A 18 -4.18 6.69 -8.57
N PHE A 19 -2.91 6.90 -8.24
CA PHE A 19 -2.24 8.19 -8.41
C PHE A 19 -2.16 8.61 -9.89
N ASN A 20 -1.79 7.68 -10.78
CA ASN A 20 -1.73 7.95 -12.22
C ASN A 20 -3.11 8.18 -12.85
N MET A 21 -4.16 7.57 -12.29
CA MET A 21 -5.56 7.87 -12.60
C MET A 21 -6.03 9.24 -12.10
N LYS A 22 -5.15 10.05 -11.49
CA LYS A 22 -5.45 11.39 -10.94
C LYS A 22 -6.46 11.40 -9.80
N LYS A 23 -6.67 10.27 -9.14
CA LYS A 23 -7.45 10.22 -7.90
C LYS A 23 -6.69 10.93 -6.79
N SER A 24 -7.41 11.53 -5.85
CA SER A 24 -6.85 12.04 -4.61
C SER A 24 -6.48 10.91 -3.64
N ALA A 25 -5.64 11.21 -2.64
CA ALA A 25 -5.30 10.24 -1.60
C ALA A 25 -6.54 9.75 -0.83
N THR A 26 -7.53 10.61 -0.64
CA THR A 26 -8.80 10.26 0.03
C THR A 26 -9.62 9.30 -0.81
N GLU A 27 -9.79 9.56 -2.11
CA GLU A 27 -10.51 8.65 -3.02
C GLU A 27 -9.82 7.28 -3.11
N ALA A 28 -8.49 7.27 -3.23
CA ALA A 28 -7.72 6.04 -3.27
C ALA A 28 -7.82 5.23 -1.97
N TYR A 29 -7.80 5.89 -0.81
CA TYR A 29 -8.03 5.26 0.47
C TYR A 29 -9.41 4.58 0.55
N GLN A 30 -10.47 5.27 0.11
CA GLN A 30 -11.82 4.70 0.11
C GLN A 30 -11.94 3.51 -0.86
N GLU A 31 -11.35 3.60 -2.05
CA GLU A 31 -11.38 2.51 -3.04
C GLU A 31 -10.61 1.27 -2.57
N ILE A 32 -9.43 1.47 -2.00
CA ILE A 32 -8.64 0.37 -1.43
C ILE A 32 -9.41 -0.27 -0.26
N ARG A 33 -9.98 0.53 0.63
CA ARG A 33 -10.78 0.05 1.76
C ARG A 33 -12.02 -0.72 1.30
N ALA A 34 -12.70 -0.26 0.25
CA ALA A 34 -13.88 -0.93 -0.30
C ALA A 34 -13.52 -2.25 -1.03
N THR A 35 -12.37 -2.30 -1.68
CA THR A 35 -11.95 -3.45 -2.50
C THR A 35 -11.29 -4.55 -1.67
N TYR A 36 -10.37 -4.18 -0.78
CA TYR A 36 -9.55 -5.13 -0.02
C TYR A 36 -9.93 -5.19 1.46
N GLY A 37 -10.35 -4.06 2.04
CA GLY A 37 -10.68 -3.95 3.46
C GLY A 37 -9.81 -2.95 4.20
N ALA A 38 -10.28 -2.50 5.37
CA ALA A 38 -9.64 -1.45 6.16
C ALA A 38 -8.27 -1.87 6.76
N GLN A 39 -7.98 -3.18 6.83
CA GLN A 39 -6.73 -3.70 7.40
C GLN A 39 -5.51 -3.49 6.50
N TYR A 40 -5.70 -3.20 5.21
CA TYR A 40 -4.61 -3.16 4.23
C TYR A 40 -3.94 -1.79 4.09
N ILE A 41 -4.62 -0.71 4.47
CA ILE A 41 -4.04 0.64 4.39
C ILE A 41 -4.69 1.58 5.40
N THR A 42 -3.90 2.52 5.93
CA THR A 42 -4.40 3.66 6.70
C THR A 42 -4.44 4.91 5.82
N GLU A 43 -5.33 5.85 6.13
CA GLU A 43 -5.39 7.13 5.41
C GLU A 43 -4.04 7.88 5.46
N THR A 44 -3.37 7.86 6.61
CA THR A 44 -2.04 8.47 6.78
C THR A 44 -1.01 7.85 5.84
N THR A 45 -0.93 6.53 5.76
CA THR A 45 0.00 5.83 4.84
C THR A 45 -0.30 6.17 3.38
N CYS A 46 -1.58 6.24 3.00
CA CYS A 46 -1.99 6.64 1.65
C CYS A 46 -1.46 8.06 1.33
N ARG A 47 -1.69 9.02 2.23
CA ARG A 47 -1.24 10.41 2.09
C ARG A 47 0.28 10.53 1.95
N GLU A 48 1.04 9.87 2.83
CA GLU A 48 2.51 9.88 2.80
C GLU A 48 3.06 9.33 1.48
N ARG A 49 2.45 8.27 0.93
CA ARG A 49 2.82 7.72 -0.37
C ARG A 49 2.51 8.69 -1.50
N TYR A 50 1.34 9.32 -1.47
CA TYR A 50 0.95 10.31 -2.46
C TYR A 50 1.89 11.53 -2.46
N GLU A 51 2.35 11.97 -1.29
CA GLU A 51 3.35 13.03 -1.16
C GLU A 51 4.72 12.63 -1.74
N GLN A 52 5.10 11.34 -1.67
CA GLN A 52 6.30 10.81 -2.31
C GLN A 52 6.13 10.76 -3.84
N PHE A 53 4.99 10.27 -4.33
CA PHE A 53 4.68 10.21 -5.76
C PHE A 53 4.64 11.60 -6.40
N ALA A 54 4.12 12.60 -5.69
CA ALA A 54 4.13 13.99 -6.15
C ALA A 54 5.56 14.54 -6.34
N LYS A 55 6.56 13.98 -5.64
CA LYS A 55 7.99 14.31 -5.79
C LYS A 55 8.69 13.42 -6.82
N GLY A 56 7.97 12.51 -7.47
CA GLY A 56 8.53 11.52 -8.40
C GLY A 56 9.18 10.31 -7.74
N ASP A 57 9.07 10.15 -6.41
CA ASP A 57 9.58 8.96 -5.69
C ASP A 57 8.53 7.84 -5.72
N PHE A 58 8.64 6.95 -6.70
CA PHE A 58 7.80 5.75 -6.83
C PHE A 58 8.44 4.49 -6.23
N ALA A 59 9.55 4.62 -5.51
CA ALA A 59 10.29 3.47 -5.01
C ALA A 59 9.43 2.66 -4.03
N PHE A 60 9.32 1.34 -4.30
CA PHE A 60 8.73 0.42 -3.34
C PHE A 60 9.65 0.34 -2.12
N LYS A 61 9.20 0.92 -1.01
CA LYS A 61 9.84 0.73 0.29
C LYS A 61 9.13 -0.44 0.95
N GLU A 62 9.73 -1.62 0.90
CA GLU A 62 9.35 -2.73 1.76
C GLU A 62 9.45 -2.21 3.19
N THR A 63 8.31 -1.89 3.80
CA THR A 63 8.31 -1.45 5.19
C THR A 63 8.86 -2.65 5.97
N GLY A 64 9.94 -2.45 6.74
CA GLY A 64 10.72 -3.53 7.36
C GLY A 64 9.96 -4.42 8.35
N ARG A 65 8.62 -4.40 8.39
CA ARG A 65 7.76 -5.33 9.12
C ARG A 65 8.05 -6.79 8.77
N LEU A 66 8.52 -7.11 7.56
CA LEU A 66 8.97 -8.47 7.21
C LEU A 66 10.38 -8.83 7.73
N LYS A 67 11.25 -7.85 8.06
CA LYS A 67 12.54 -8.14 8.70
C LYS A 67 12.38 -8.61 10.15
N ALA A 68 11.31 -8.19 10.83
CA ALA A 68 10.97 -8.72 12.15
C ALA A 68 10.52 -10.19 12.07
N ASN A 69 9.76 -10.57 11.03
CA ASN A 69 9.33 -11.96 10.82
C ASN A 69 10.40 -12.89 10.23
N LYS A 70 11.52 -12.37 9.70
CA LYS A 70 12.65 -13.20 9.24
C LYS A 70 13.53 -13.72 10.39
N ARG A 71 13.32 -13.29 11.64
CA ARG A 71 14.10 -13.75 12.82
C ARG A 71 13.46 -14.92 13.60
N LEU A 72 12.28 -15.41 13.21
CA LEU A 72 11.62 -16.55 13.87
C LEU A 72 11.78 -17.90 13.13
N LYS A 73 12.82 -18.04 12.30
CA LYS A 73 13.25 -19.35 11.77
C LYS A 73 14.67 -19.67 12.20
N THR A 74 14.90 -19.84 13.50
CA THR A 74 15.97 -20.70 13.99
C THR A 74 15.61 -21.22 15.38
N MET A 75 15.62 -22.55 15.51
CA MET A 75 15.37 -23.42 16.68
C MET A 75 13.90 -23.78 16.94
#